data_AF-A0A7Y2AU25-F1
#
_entry.id   AF-A0A7Y2AU25-F1
#
_cell.length_a   1.000
_cell.length_b   1.000
_cell.length_c   1.000
_cell.angle_alpha   90.00
_cell.angle_beta   90.00
_cell.angle_gamma   90.00
#
_symmetry.space_group_name_H-M   'P 1'
#
loop_
_entity.id
_entity.type
_entity.pdbx_description
1 polymer ?
#
loop_
_entity_poly.entity_id
_entity_poly.type
_entity_poly.pdbx_seq_one_letter_code
_entity_poly.pdbx_strand_id
1 'polypeptide(L)'
;MNKGAEHINFEGRDVYERMIDVFFYFKPIKDLKKTVHPEFMGYGTAAHEFFSNRLDVTAMAKSQSEQLRHQKVEIQRKPIVERVFANGTSCLIIEEFDMNFKDTNHHLLARLSTILECIDGKWIVTHFHGSTPDSNIAEDEAFPKEGLVKKNEELEAKIKARTRDLEIEAALEKVRSRSIGMQKSEELREVIQVIHDQLILLNFQIDAAGFTLDYHQNNDWNVWIANKSGSLPSLMFIPYIDHPQFNYYKHAKEEGLDFLANMLNFEDKNSIFNYMFRFMGDYPQAEKDEVLSKPGLAISQAFLKNISLWAYNLDAIPYSEEENKTLMRFAKVFEQTYVRFNDL
;
A
#
# COMPACT_ATOMS: atom_id res chain seq x y z
N MET A 1 -6.62 38.69 14.58
CA MET A 1 -7.90 39.08 15.20
C MET A 1 -8.83 39.58 14.09
N ASN A 2 -9.56 38.67 13.44
CA ASN A 2 -10.58 39.06 12.46
C ASN A 2 -11.83 39.49 13.23
N LYS A 3 -12.11 40.79 13.26
CA LYS A 3 -13.48 41.25 13.48
C LYS A 3 -14.30 40.63 12.34
N GLY A 4 -15.27 39.78 12.65
CA GLY A 4 -16.19 39.27 11.64
C GLY A 4 -16.72 40.46 10.84
N ALA A 5 -16.61 40.39 9.52
CA ALA A 5 -17.09 41.47 8.65
C ALA A 5 -18.58 41.67 8.94
N GLU A 6 -18.93 42.82 9.51
CA GLU A 6 -20.33 43.23 9.63
C GLU A 6 -20.87 43.43 8.22
N HIS A 7 -21.99 42.78 7.91
CA HIS A 7 -22.65 42.93 6.61
C HIS A 7 -23.02 44.38 6.37
N ILE A 8 -22.60 44.92 5.22
CA ILE A 8 -22.97 46.28 4.83
C ILE A 8 -24.37 46.21 4.24
N ASN A 9 -25.32 46.92 4.84
CA ASN A 9 -26.67 47.02 4.30
C ASN A 9 -26.66 47.96 3.08
N PHE A 10 -26.60 47.40 1.87
CA PHE A 10 -26.72 48.14 0.60
C PHE A 10 -27.71 47.44 -0.34
N GLU A 11 -28.34 48.21 -1.23
CA GLU A 11 -29.45 47.73 -2.08
C GLU A 11 -29.09 46.53 -2.98
N GLY A 12 -27.81 46.36 -3.32
CA GLY A 12 -27.34 45.25 -4.14
C GLY A 12 -27.11 43.93 -3.40
N ARG A 13 -27.14 43.91 -2.06
CA ARG A 13 -26.94 42.67 -1.27
C ARG A 13 -27.96 41.60 -1.63
N ASP A 14 -29.20 42.02 -1.83
CA ASP A 14 -30.32 41.15 -2.17
C ASP A 14 -30.14 40.46 -3.54
N VAL A 15 -29.41 41.11 -4.45
CA VAL A 15 -29.04 40.57 -5.76
C VAL A 15 -27.99 39.47 -5.61
N TYR A 16 -26.98 39.71 -4.76
CA TYR A 16 -25.95 38.73 -4.42
C TYR A 16 -26.57 37.49 -3.76
N GLU A 17 -27.41 37.67 -2.75
CA GLU A 17 -28.05 36.54 -2.04
C GLU A 17 -28.88 35.67 -2.96
N ARG A 18 -29.69 36.27 -3.86
CA ARG A 18 -30.45 35.52 -4.87
C ARG A 18 -29.55 34.75 -5.83
N MET A 19 -28.37 35.26 -6.15
CA MET A 19 -27.39 34.53 -6.98
C MET A 19 -26.82 33.33 -6.21
N ILE A 20 -26.41 33.52 -4.95
CA ILE A 20 -25.91 32.45 -4.07
C ILE A 20 -26.97 31.35 -3.88
N ASP A 21 -28.21 31.75 -3.69
CA ASP A 21 -29.38 30.86 -3.61
C ASP A 21 -29.49 29.91 -4.82
N VAL A 22 -29.21 30.40 -6.02
CA VAL A 22 -29.22 29.55 -7.22
C VAL A 22 -28.04 28.56 -7.22
N PHE A 23 -26.82 29.02 -6.93
CA PHE A 23 -25.62 28.18 -7.05
C PHE A 23 -25.46 27.17 -5.91
N PHE A 24 -25.66 27.59 -4.68
CA PHE A 24 -25.34 26.78 -3.49
C PHE A 24 -26.57 26.14 -2.85
N TYR A 25 -27.77 26.67 -3.11
CA TYR A 25 -29.03 26.17 -2.54
C TYR A 25 -30.03 25.71 -3.61
N PHE A 26 -29.60 25.64 -4.87
CA PHE A 26 -30.35 25.12 -6.01
C PHE A 26 -31.75 25.74 -6.18
N LYS A 27 -31.88 27.03 -5.85
CA LYS A 27 -33.09 27.82 -6.10
C LYS A 27 -33.31 28.00 -7.61
N PRO A 28 -34.51 28.42 -8.06
CA PRO A 28 -34.86 28.44 -9.47
C PRO A 28 -33.88 29.25 -10.34
N ILE A 29 -33.26 28.58 -11.32
CA ILE A 29 -32.26 29.15 -12.25
C ILE A 29 -32.77 30.42 -12.98
N LYS A 30 -34.09 30.58 -13.16
CA LYS A 30 -34.72 31.76 -13.76
C LYS A 30 -34.34 33.07 -13.04
N ASP A 31 -33.95 33.01 -11.77
CA ASP A 31 -33.60 34.18 -10.98
C ASP A 31 -32.29 34.83 -11.46
N LEU A 32 -31.42 34.07 -12.13
CA LEU A 32 -30.20 34.59 -12.78
C LEU A 32 -30.51 35.64 -13.87
N LYS A 33 -31.70 35.60 -14.49
CA LYS A 33 -32.11 36.65 -15.45
C LYS A 33 -32.22 38.04 -14.82
N LYS A 34 -32.43 38.10 -13.51
CA LYS A 34 -32.58 39.34 -12.74
C LYS A 34 -31.32 39.70 -11.96
N THR A 35 -30.43 38.74 -11.74
CA THR A 35 -29.23 38.96 -10.90
C THR A 35 -27.93 39.02 -11.69
N VAL A 36 -27.86 38.47 -12.90
CA VAL A 36 -26.64 38.42 -13.72
C VAL A 36 -26.79 39.27 -14.98
N HIS A 37 -25.77 40.06 -15.30
CA HIS A 37 -25.73 40.94 -16.46
C HIS A 37 -25.64 40.12 -17.76
N PRO A 38 -26.31 40.51 -18.87
CA PRO A 38 -26.23 39.77 -20.13
C PRO A 38 -24.80 39.57 -20.64
N GLU A 39 -23.96 40.58 -20.50
CA GLU A 39 -22.53 40.59 -20.88
C GLU A 39 -21.61 40.22 -19.72
N PHE A 40 -22.08 39.36 -18.81
CA PHE A 40 -21.28 38.86 -17.70
C PHE A 40 -19.96 38.26 -18.20
N MET A 41 -18.86 38.56 -17.53
CA MET A 41 -17.59 37.87 -17.73
C MET A 41 -17.10 37.30 -16.42
N GLY A 42 -16.56 36.09 -16.39
CA GLY A 42 -16.07 35.51 -15.14
C GLY A 42 -15.45 34.14 -15.29
N TYR A 43 -14.99 33.60 -14.16
CA TYR A 43 -14.41 32.26 -14.08
C TYR A 43 -15.10 31.44 -12.99
N GLY A 44 -15.38 30.18 -13.31
CA GLY A 44 -15.72 29.16 -12.33
C GLY A 44 -14.46 28.48 -11.78
N THR A 45 -14.66 27.39 -11.05
CA THR A 45 -13.60 26.63 -10.39
C THR A 45 -12.91 25.62 -11.32
N ALA A 46 -13.60 25.14 -12.36
CA ALA A 46 -13.06 24.14 -13.27
C ALA A 46 -12.33 24.76 -14.47
N ALA A 47 -11.36 24.02 -15.02
CA ALA A 47 -10.47 24.53 -16.08
C ALA A 47 -11.16 25.04 -17.35
N HIS A 48 -12.41 24.60 -17.62
CA HIS A 48 -13.19 25.00 -18.78
C HIS A 48 -14.24 26.08 -18.48
N GLU A 49 -14.32 26.55 -17.23
CA GLU A 49 -15.34 27.50 -16.78
C GLU A 49 -14.88 28.95 -17.00
N PHE A 50 -14.74 29.34 -18.26
CA PHE A 50 -14.75 30.75 -18.64
C PHE A 50 -16.15 31.12 -19.12
N PHE A 51 -16.74 32.13 -18.48
CA PHE A 51 -18.06 32.63 -18.83
C PHE A 51 -17.89 33.96 -19.55
N SER A 52 -18.44 34.04 -20.77
CA SER A 52 -18.39 35.23 -21.63
C SER A 52 -19.71 35.99 -21.68
N ASN A 53 -20.77 35.39 -21.15
CA ASN A 53 -22.11 35.95 -21.08
C ASN A 53 -22.97 35.22 -20.03
N ARG A 54 -24.17 35.73 -19.77
CA ARG A 54 -25.11 35.12 -18.81
C ARG A 54 -25.58 33.71 -19.16
N LEU A 55 -25.68 33.36 -20.45
CA LEU A 55 -26.12 32.02 -20.85
C LEU A 55 -25.12 30.96 -20.38
N ASP A 56 -23.82 31.27 -20.45
CA ASP A 56 -22.76 30.38 -19.95
C ASP A 56 -22.93 30.14 -18.44
N VAL A 57 -23.17 31.21 -17.67
CA VAL A 57 -23.45 31.14 -16.23
C VAL A 57 -24.70 30.33 -15.93
N THR A 58 -25.76 30.51 -16.74
CA THR A 58 -27.03 29.78 -16.60
C THR A 58 -26.85 28.30 -16.90
N ALA A 59 -26.04 27.96 -17.90
CA ALA A 59 -25.72 26.58 -18.26
C ALA A 59 -24.93 25.88 -17.14
N MET A 60 -23.95 26.59 -16.54
CA MET A 60 -23.21 26.08 -15.38
C MET A 60 -24.14 25.83 -14.19
N ALA A 61 -24.99 26.80 -13.81
CA ALA A 61 -25.94 26.64 -12.70
C ALA A 61 -26.87 25.44 -12.91
N LYS A 62 -27.30 25.21 -14.16
CA LYS A 62 -28.12 24.04 -14.53
C LYS A 62 -27.34 22.74 -14.35
N SER A 63 -26.13 22.66 -14.90
CA SER A 63 -25.28 21.47 -14.80
C SER A 63 -24.98 21.12 -13.35
N GLN A 64 -24.58 22.11 -12.55
CA GLN A 64 -24.29 21.96 -11.12
C GLN A 64 -25.52 21.47 -10.35
N SER A 65 -26.69 22.07 -10.59
CA SER A 65 -27.95 21.65 -9.95
C SER A 65 -28.32 20.21 -10.32
N GLU A 66 -28.18 19.81 -11.58
CA GLU A 66 -28.45 18.43 -12.01
C GLU A 66 -27.51 17.41 -11.35
N GLN A 67 -26.23 17.75 -11.18
CA GLN A 67 -25.22 16.89 -10.54
C GLN A 67 -25.39 16.77 -9.02
N LEU A 68 -25.75 17.87 -8.35
CA LEU A 68 -25.69 17.97 -6.89
C LEU A 68 -27.06 17.90 -6.19
N ARG A 69 -28.19 18.07 -6.89
CA ARG A 69 -29.53 18.10 -6.27
C ARG A 69 -29.90 16.88 -5.41
N HIS A 70 -29.23 15.75 -5.61
CA HIS A 70 -29.47 14.50 -4.87
C HIS A 70 -28.50 14.29 -3.71
N GLN A 71 -27.44 15.10 -3.61
CA GLN A 71 -26.43 14.97 -2.57
C GLN A 71 -26.82 15.78 -1.33
N LYS A 72 -26.54 15.23 -0.15
CA LYS A 72 -26.71 15.98 1.10
C LYS A 72 -25.46 16.81 1.36
N VAL A 73 -25.56 18.11 1.11
CA VAL A 73 -24.49 19.09 1.33
C VAL A 73 -24.84 20.00 2.50
N GLU A 74 -23.97 20.07 3.51
CA GLU A 74 -24.00 21.12 4.53
C GLU A 74 -23.05 22.23 4.13
N ILE A 75 -23.54 23.47 4.10
CA ILE A 75 -22.77 24.63 3.64
C ILE A 75 -22.64 25.62 4.79
N GLN A 76 -21.41 25.87 5.21
CA GLN A 76 -21.06 26.94 6.12
C GLN A 76 -20.47 28.11 5.34
N ARG A 77 -21.15 29.25 5.44
CA ARG A 77 -20.78 30.50 4.79
C ARG A 77 -19.87 31.33 5.68
N LYS A 78 -18.85 31.94 5.09
CA LYS A 78 -17.88 32.77 5.81
C LYS A 78 -17.56 34.04 5.00
N PRO A 79 -18.23 35.15 5.31
CA PRO A 79 -17.94 36.44 4.69
C PRO A 79 -16.51 36.90 5.02
N ILE A 80 -15.75 37.29 3.99
CA ILE A 80 -14.35 37.73 4.13
C ILE A 80 -14.23 39.23 3.90
N VAL A 81 -14.75 39.72 2.78
CA VAL A 81 -14.76 41.15 2.42
C VAL A 81 -16.11 41.51 1.84
N GLU A 82 -16.64 42.65 2.27
CA GLU A 82 -17.74 43.33 1.60
C GLU A 82 -17.36 44.81 1.52
N ARG A 83 -17.31 45.36 0.29
CA ARG A 83 -16.82 46.71 0.07
C ARG A 83 -17.55 47.37 -1.09
N VAL A 84 -18.32 48.41 -0.77
CA VAL A 84 -18.82 49.36 -1.77
C VAL A 84 -17.67 50.29 -2.17
N PHE A 85 -17.44 50.45 -3.48
CA PHE A 85 -16.39 51.32 -3.99
C PHE A 85 -16.77 52.80 -3.85
N ALA A 86 -15.77 53.69 -3.95
CA ALA A 86 -15.95 55.12 -3.70
C ALA A 86 -16.97 55.81 -4.63
N ASN A 87 -17.23 55.23 -5.81
CA ASN A 87 -18.24 55.72 -6.74
C ASN A 87 -19.69 55.45 -6.26
N GLY A 88 -19.88 54.59 -5.26
CA GLY A 88 -21.20 54.18 -4.77
C GLY A 88 -22.00 53.30 -5.73
N THR A 89 -21.46 53.01 -6.92
CA THR A 89 -22.15 52.28 -8.00
C THR A 89 -21.57 50.89 -8.24
N SER A 90 -20.54 50.49 -7.51
CA SER A 90 -19.92 49.17 -7.64
C SER A 90 -19.65 48.58 -6.25
N CYS A 91 -19.73 47.26 -6.11
CA CYS A 91 -19.46 46.55 -4.86
C CYS A 91 -18.66 45.27 -5.12
N LEU A 92 -17.69 44.99 -4.24
CA LEU A 92 -16.94 43.74 -4.18
C LEU A 92 -17.39 42.94 -2.96
N ILE A 93 -17.76 41.67 -3.18
CA ILE A 93 -18.05 40.70 -2.13
C ILE A 93 -17.11 39.52 -2.30
N ILE A 94 -16.39 39.16 -1.23
CA ILE A 94 -15.57 37.95 -1.14
C ILE A 94 -16.13 37.10 -0.01
N GLU A 95 -16.50 35.86 -0.34
CA GLU A 95 -17.09 34.91 0.60
C GLU A 95 -16.51 33.51 0.38
N GLU A 96 -16.28 32.80 1.49
CA GLU A 96 -15.89 31.40 1.48
C GLU A 96 -17.11 30.52 1.80
N PHE A 97 -17.18 29.37 1.14
CA PHE A 97 -18.20 28.34 1.30
C PHE A 97 -17.53 27.02 1.66
N ASP A 98 -17.66 26.64 2.91
CA ASP A 98 -17.22 25.35 3.42
C ASP A 98 -18.35 24.33 3.21
N MET A 99 -18.12 23.37 2.32
CA MET A 99 -19.13 22.41 1.88
C MET A 99 -18.77 21.00 2.33
N ASN A 100 -19.65 20.38 3.11
CA ASN A 100 -19.50 19.03 3.62
C ASN A 100 -20.52 18.09 2.96
N PHE A 101 -20.01 17.15 2.16
CA PHE A 101 -20.80 16.14 1.45
C PHE A 101 -20.95 14.89 2.31
N LYS A 102 -22.12 14.69 2.92
CA LYS A 102 -22.32 13.62 3.91
C LYS A 102 -22.23 12.22 3.33
N ASP A 103 -22.63 12.04 2.08
CA ASP A 103 -22.71 10.72 1.45
C ASP A 103 -21.33 10.16 1.09
N THR A 104 -20.36 11.04 0.81
CA THR A 104 -19.00 10.68 0.39
C THR A 104 -17.93 10.98 1.45
N ASN A 105 -18.32 11.59 2.57
CA ASN A 105 -17.41 12.15 3.57
C ASN A 105 -16.34 13.05 2.93
N HIS A 106 -16.74 13.80 1.90
CA HIS A 106 -15.87 14.71 1.17
C HIS A 106 -16.10 16.14 1.66
N HIS A 107 -15.02 16.89 1.79
CA HIS A 107 -15.03 18.28 2.21
C HIS A 107 -14.43 19.15 1.11
N LEU A 108 -15.10 20.24 0.77
CA LEU A 108 -14.68 21.16 -0.27
C LEU A 108 -14.82 22.60 0.22
N LEU A 109 -13.71 23.33 0.20
CA LEU A 109 -13.69 24.77 0.40
C LEU A 109 -13.80 25.47 -0.96
N ALA A 110 -14.85 26.24 -1.19
CA ALA A 110 -14.94 27.14 -2.34
C ALA A 110 -14.78 28.60 -1.91
N ARG A 111 -14.12 29.40 -2.75
CA ARG A 111 -13.95 30.84 -2.57
C ARG A 111 -14.60 31.54 -3.74
N LEU A 112 -15.38 32.58 -3.46
CA LEU A 112 -16.04 33.37 -4.49
C LEU A 112 -15.71 34.85 -4.31
N SER A 113 -15.17 35.46 -5.35
CA SER A 113 -15.08 36.92 -5.47
C SER A 113 -16.15 37.39 -6.46
N THR A 114 -17.01 38.32 -6.08
CA THR A 114 -18.14 38.80 -6.90
C THR A 114 -18.12 40.32 -6.99
N ILE A 115 -18.31 40.84 -8.20
CA ILE A 115 -18.49 42.26 -8.46
C ILE A 115 -19.94 42.50 -8.87
N LEU A 116 -20.56 43.46 -8.18
CA LEU A 116 -21.88 43.99 -8.52
C LEU A 116 -21.74 45.43 -8.97
N GLU A 117 -22.55 45.83 -9.94
CA GLU A 117 -22.62 47.19 -10.46
C GLU A 117 -24.07 47.67 -10.50
N CYS A 118 -24.28 48.94 -10.21
CA CYS A 118 -25.56 49.62 -10.33
C CYS A 118 -25.64 50.27 -11.72
N ILE A 119 -26.39 49.63 -12.62
CA ILE A 119 -26.60 50.07 -14.00
C ILE A 119 -28.06 50.51 -14.13
N ASP A 120 -28.29 51.75 -14.57
CA ASP A 120 -29.63 52.36 -14.68
C ASP A 120 -30.46 52.26 -13.38
N GLY A 121 -29.79 52.45 -12.23
CA GLY A 121 -30.42 52.38 -10.91
C GLY A 121 -30.75 50.94 -10.45
N LYS A 122 -30.22 49.92 -11.11
CA LYS A 122 -30.42 48.51 -10.76
C LYS A 122 -29.09 47.82 -10.51
N TRP A 123 -28.94 47.24 -9.34
CA TRP A 123 -27.81 46.39 -9.01
C TRP A 123 -27.87 45.07 -9.78
N ILE A 124 -26.74 44.67 -10.37
CA ILE A 124 -26.60 43.44 -11.13
C ILE A 124 -25.18 42.90 -10.99
N VAL A 125 -25.02 41.59 -11.00
CA VAL A 125 -23.71 40.92 -10.98
C VAL A 125 -23.11 40.98 -12.37
N THR A 126 -21.91 41.56 -12.49
CA THR A 126 -21.20 41.70 -13.77
C THR A 126 -19.98 40.77 -13.86
N HIS A 127 -19.42 40.37 -12.72
CA HIS A 127 -18.29 39.44 -12.65
C HIS A 127 -18.33 38.57 -11.41
N PHE A 128 -17.84 37.33 -11.53
CA PHE A 128 -17.35 36.57 -10.40
C PHE A 128 -16.14 35.71 -10.79
N HIS A 129 -15.34 35.35 -9.79
CA HIS A 129 -14.27 34.38 -9.88
C HIS A 129 -14.42 33.36 -8.74
N GLY A 130 -14.66 32.10 -9.10
CA GLY A 130 -14.69 30.97 -8.18
C GLY A 130 -13.35 30.24 -8.14
N SER A 131 -12.91 29.79 -6.96
CA SER A 131 -11.73 28.90 -6.83
C SER A 131 -11.92 27.89 -5.72
N THR A 132 -11.23 26.75 -5.83
CA THR A 132 -11.07 25.76 -4.77
C THR A 132 -9.57 25.58 -4.53
N PRO A 133 -9.08 25.54 -3.29
CA PRO A 133 -7.69 25.21 -3.03
C PRO A 133 -7.45 23.75 -3.44
N ASP A 134 -6.33 23.49 -4.13
CA ASP A 134 -5.92 22.12 -4.42
C ASP A 134 -5.49 21.46 -3.10
N SER A 135 -6.16 20.36 -2.75
CA SER A 135 -5.94 19.60 -1.53
C SER A 135 -4.55 18.93 -1.48
N ASN A 136 -3.81 18.93 -2.58
CA ASN A 136 -2.44 18.44 -2.65
C ASN A 136 -1.38 19.53 -2.41
N ILE A 137 -1.79 20.80 -2.25
CA ILE A 137 -0.89 21.89 -1.87
C ILE A 137 -0.75 21.87 -0.34
N ALA A 138 0.46 21.58 0.16
CA ALA A 138 0.78 21.86 1.57
C ALA A 138 0.59 23.36 1.84
N GLU A 139 0.09 23.75 3.02
CA GLU A 139 -0.34 25.14 3.34
C GLU A 139 0.69 26.23 2.98
N ASP A 140 1.96 25.87 2.82
CA ASP A 140 3.10 26.76 2.61
C ASP A 140 3.63 26.79 1.15
N GLU A 141 3.07 26.00 0.22
CA GLU A 141 3.55 25.94 -1.17
C GLU A 141 2.69 26.78 -2.14
N ALA A 142 3.33 27.66 -2.93
CA ALA A 142 2.66 28.36 -4.03
C ALA A 142 2.39 27.46 -5.26
N PHE A 143 3.17 26.37 -5.39
CA PHE A 143 3.03 25.33 -6.43
C PHE A 143 3.34 23.97 -5.79
N PRO A 144 2.49 22.94 -5.95
CA PRO A 144 2.55 21.67 -5.19
C PRO A 144 3.64 20.72 -5.70
N LYS A 145 4.88 21.17 -5.88
CA LYS A 145 5.92 20.31 -6.44
C LYS A 145 6.35 19.25 -5.43
N GLU A 146 6.59 19.63 -4.18
CA GLU A 146 7.13 18.71 -3.18
C GLU A 146 6.04 17.77 -2.67
N GLY A 147 4.84 18.31 -2.42
CA GLY A 147 3.66 17.51 -2.08
C GLY A 147 3.34 16.41 -3.10
N LEU A 148 3.42 16.72 -4.41
CA LEU A 148 3.18 15.74 -5.47
C LEU A 148 4.29 14.67 -5.56
N VAL A 149 5.56 15.06 -5.40
CA VAL A 149 6.68 14.10 -5.40
C VAL A 149 6.53 13.11 -4.25
N LYS A 150 6.29 13.61 -3.03
CA LYS A 150 6.10 12.77 -1.86
C LYS A 150 4.92 11.81 -2.03
N LYS A 151 3.80 12.29 -2.55
CA LYS A 151 2.62 11.45 -2.83
C LYS A 151 2.93 10.35 -3.85
N ASN A 152 3.70 10.66 -4.89
CA ASN A 152 4.12 9.68 -5.87
C ASN A 152 5.04 8.61 -5.24
N GLU A 153 6.03 9.00 -4.44
CA GLU A 153 6.91 8.08 -3.72
C GLU A 153 6.12 7.15 -2.78
N GLU A 154 5.13 7.69 -2.05
CA GLU A 154 4.24 6.89 -1.19
C GLU A 154 3.40 5.90 -1.99
N LEU A 155 2.90 6.31 -3.17
CA LEU A 155 2.14 5.43 -4.05
C LEU A 155 3.01 4.33 -4.65
N GLU A 156 4.23 4.66 -5.09
CA GLU A 156 5.20 3.70 -5.61
C GLU A 156 5.58 2.65 -4.55
N ALA A 157 5.85 3.09 -3.31
CA ALA A 157 6.12 2.20 -2.19
C ALA A 157 4.95 1.24 -1.90
N LYS A 158 3.70 1.76 -1.90
CA LYS A 158 2.49 0.95 -1.70
C LYS A 158 2.30 -0.08 -2.81
N ILE A 159 2.53 0.31 -4.07
CA ILE A 159 2.43 -0.59 -5.22
C ILE A 159 3.49 -1.69 -5.11
N LYS A 160 4.75 -1.33 -4.85
CA LYS A 160 5.85 -2.28 -4.72
C LYS A 160 5.59 -3.31 -3.61
N ALA A 161 5.14 -2.87 -2.44
CA ALA A 161 4.80 -3.76 -1.33
C ALA A 161 3.67 -4.74 -1.71
N ARG A 162 2.60 -4.24 -2.35
CA ARG A 162 1.49 -5.11 -2.81
C ARG A 162 1.92 -6.11 -3.87
N THR A 163 2.74 -5.70 -4.84
CA THR A 163 3.26 -6.60 -5.86
C THR A 163 4.08 -7.72 -5.23
N ARG A 164 4.97 -7.37 -4.29
CA ARG A 164 5.77 -8.36 -3.56
C ARG A 164 4.93 -9.34 -2.76
N ASP A 165 3.89 -8.88 -2.07
CA ASP A 165 2.98 -9.75 -1.33
C ASP A 165 2.22 -10.73 -2.24
N LEU A 166 1.80 -10.27 -3.43
CA LEU A 166 1.13 -11.11 -4.43
C LEU A 166 2.06 -12.18 -5.00
N GLU A 167 3.34 -11.84 -5.25
CA GLU A 167 4.35 -12.82 -5.67
C GLU A 167 4.54 -13.92 -4.63
N ILE A 168 4.61 -13.53 -3.34
CA ILE A 168 4.74 -14.49 -2.23
C ILE A 168 3.49 -15.38 -2.16
N GLU A 169 2.27 -14.83 -2.23
CA GLU A 169 1.04 -15.64 -2.21
C GLU A 169 0.95 -16.61 -3.40
N ALA A 170 1.33 -16.17 -4.60
CA ALA A 170 1.39 -17.05 -5.77
C ALA A 170 2.39 -18.20 -5.59
N ALA A 171 3.53 -17.93 -4.96
CA ALA A 171 4.54 -18.93 -4.64
C ALA A 171 4.04 -19.94 -3.60
N LEU A 172 3.37 -19.45 -2.54
CA LEU A 172 2.74 -20.28 -1.51
C LEU A 172 1.64 -21.18 -2.10
N GLU A 173 0.84 -20.67 -3.04
CA GLU A 173 -0.23 -21.46 -3.67
C GLU A 173 0.32 -22.62 -4.52
N LYS A 174 1.48 -22.46 -5.17
CA LYS A 174 2.14 -23.57 -5.86
C LYS A 174 2.54 -24.69 -4.90
N VAL A 175 3.07 -24.33 -3.72
CA VAL A 175 3.40 -25.30 -2.66
C VAL A 175 2.14 -25.99 -2.16
N ARG A 176 1.06 -25.23 -1.93
CA ARG A 176 -0.24 -25.77 -1.52
C ARG A 176 -0.78 -26.77 -2.53
N SER A 177 -0.81 -26.39 -3.81
CA SER A 177 -1.30 -27.22 -4.92
C SER A 177 -0.50 -28.52 -5.05
N ARG A 178 0.84 -28.44 -5.01
CA ARG A 178 1.71 -29.63 -5.07
C ARG A 178 1.53 -30.54 -3.86
N SER A 179 1.32 -29.97 -2.67
CA SER A 179 1.12 -30.76 -1.45
C SER A 179 -0.24 -31.46 -1.41
N ILE A 180 -1.32 -30.80 -1.86
CA ILE A 180 -2.67 -31.40 -1.93
C ILE A 180 -2.71 -32.58 -2.91
N GLY A 181 -1.88 -32.54 -3.97
CA GLY A 181 -1.77 -33.63 -4.94
C GLY A 181 -1.06 -34.89 -4.43
N MET A 182 -0.46 -34.85 -3.24
CA MET A 182 0.29 -35.99 -2.71
C MET A 182 -0.61 -37.20 -2.42
N GLN A 183 -0.14 -38.38 -2.82
CA GLN A 183 -0.75 -39.69 -2.61
C GLN A 183 0.16 -40.60 -1.78
N LYS A 184 1.48 -40.37 -1.78
CA LYS A 184 2.44 -41.17 -1.01
C LYS A 184 3.51 -40.29 -0.35
N SER A 185 4.08 -40.80 0.73
CA SER A 185 5.11 -40.08 1.50
C SER A 185 6.38 -39.82 0.67
N GLU A 186 6.69 -40.62 -0.34
CA GLU A 186 7.86 -40.37 -1.20
C GLU A 186 7.71 -39.12 -2.08
N GLU A 187 6.51 -38.53 -2.19
CA GLU A 187 6.26 -37.29 -2.95
C GLU A 187 6.62 -36.03 -2.14
N LEU A 188 6.96 -36.19 -0.87
CA LEU A 188 7.51 -35.13 -0.02
C LEU A 188 8.77 -34.46 -0.61
N ARG A 189 9.59 -35.23 -1.35
CA ARG A 189 10.74 -34.69 -2.10
C ARG A 189 10.36 -33.66 -3.15
N GLU A 190 9.20 -33.83 -3.78
CA GLU A 190 8.73 -32.91 -4.81
C GLU A 190 8.25 -31.60 -4.18
N VAL A 191 7.64 -31.67 -3.00
CA VAL A 191 7.20 -30.47 -2.27
C VAL A 191 8.38 -29.60 -1.87
N ILE A 192 9.43 -30.18 -1.29
CA ILE A 192 10.61 -29.40 -0.91
C ILE A 192 11.36 -28.84 -2.11
N GLN A 193 11.38 -29.56 -3.24
CA GLN A 193 11.91 -29.00 -4.49
C GLN A 193 11.11 -27.77 -4.93
N VAL A 194 9.77 -27.82 -4.89
CA VAL A 194 8.93 -26.67 -5.22
C VAL A 194 9.16 -25.51 -4.26
N ILE A 195 9.30 -25.76 -2.96
CA ILE A 195 9.61 -24.72 -1.97
C ILE A 195 10.95 -24.07 -2.30
N HIS A 196 12.00 -24.86 -2.51
CA HIS A 196 13.33 -24.37 -2.88
C HIS A 196 13.29 -23.48 -4.13
N ASP A 197 12.66 -23.97 -5.20
CA ASP A 197 12.57 -23.23 -6.46
C ASP A 197 11.76 -21.94 -6.32
N GLN A 198 10.69 -21.96 -5.53
CA GLN A 198 9.91 -20.76 -5.24
C GLN A 198 10.68 -19.74 -4.41
N LEU A 199 11.47 -20.16 -3.43
CA LEU A 199 12.34 -19.25 -2.67
C LEU A 199 13.37 -18.58 -3.58
N ILE A 200 13.99 -19.33 -4.51
CA ILE A 200 14.90 -18.75 -5.52
C ILE A 200 14.17 -17.73 -6.41
N LEU A 201 12.95 -18.04 -6.89
CA LEU A 201 12.15 -17.11 -7.70
C LEU A 201 11.75 -15.85 -6.92
N LEU A 202 11.62 -15.96 -5.60
CA LEU A 202 11.44 -14.82 -4.69
C LEU A 202 12.75 -14.10 -4.37
N ASN A 203 13.85 -14.42 -5.06
CA ASN A 203 15.20 -13.85 -4.90
C ASN A 203 15.85 -14.14 -3.55
N PHE A 204 15.48 -15.24 -2.88
CA PHE A 204 16.27 -15.70 -1.74
C PHE A 204 17.62 -16.17 -2.22
N GLN A 205 18.68 -15.68 -1.57
CA GLN A 205 20.02 -16.25 -1.73
C GLN A 205 20.11 -17.53 -0.90
N ILE A 206 19.81 -18.67 -1.52
CA ILE A 206 19.88 -20.00 -0.88
C ILE A 206 20.77 -20.94 -1.70
N ASP A 207 21.44 -21.84 -0.97
CA ASP A 207 22.16 -22.99 -1.54
C ASP A 207 21.36 -24.28 -1.37
N ALA A 208 20.61 -24.40 -0.28
CA ALA A 208 19.65 -25.48 -0.08
C ALA A 208 18.51 -25.08 0.85
N ALA A 209 17.41 -25.82 0.73
CA ALA A 209 16.30 -25.81 1.67
C ALA A 209 15.91 -27.25 2.04
N GLY A 210 15.38 -27.43 3.23
CA GLY A 210 15.02 -28.75 3.70
C GLY A 210 14.04 -28.74 4.85
N PHE A 211 13.54 -29.93 5.19
CA PHE A 211 12.63 -30.07 6.32
C PHE A 211 12.81 -31.41 7.04
N THR A 212 12.29 -31.48 8.26
CA THR A 212 12.23 -32.69 9.12
C THR A 212 10.81 -32.89 9.64
N LEU A 213 10.36 -34.14 9.79
CA LEU A 213 9.02 -34.49 10.29
C LEU A 213 9.01 -35.05 11.72
N ASP A 214 10.13 -35.62 12.16
CA ASP A 214 10.31 -36.33 13.44
C ASP A 214 11.17 -35.52 14.43
N TYR A 215 11.25 -34.23 14.17
CA TYR A 215 12.11 -33.24 14.80
C TYR A 215 11.92 -33.18 16.34
N HIS A 216 10.71 -33.49 16.83
CA HIS A 216 10.39 -33.61 18.25
C HIS A 216 10.89 -34.90 18.91
N GLN A 217 11.10 -35.97 18.14
CA GLN A 217 11.24 -37.33 18.67
C GLN A 217 12.70 -37.72 18.97
N ASN A 218 13.65 -37.24 18.17
CA ASN A 218 15.06 -37.58 18.29
C ASN A 218 15.95 -36.33 18.11
N ASN A 219 17.22 -36.43 18.50
CA ASN A 219 18.26 -35.44 18.22
C ASN A 219 19.05 -35.77 16.94
N ASP A 220 18.92 -36.99 16.42
CA ASP A 220 19.37 -37.31 15.06
C ASP A 220 18.52 -36.57 14.03
N TRP A 221 19.10 -36.28 12.86
CA TRP A 221 18.39 -35.61 11.78
C TRP A 221 17.94 -36.60 10.71
N ASN A 222 16.62 -36.63 10.46
CA ASN A 222 16.02 -37.26 9.28
C ASN A 222 15.52 -36.14 8.34
N VAL A 223 16.42 -35.67 7.47
CA VAL A 223 16.20 -34.46 6.66
C VAL A 223 15.90 -34.78 5.21
N TRP A 224 14.89 -34.12 4.66
CA TRP A 224 14.73 -33.96 3.22
C TRP A 224 15.46 -32.69 2.79
N ILE A 225 16.30 -32.78 1.76
CA ILE A 225 17.12 -31.66 1.28
C ILE A 225 16.94 -31.47 -0.22
N ALA A 226 16.53 -30.26 -0.63
CA ALA A 226 16.57 -29.80 -2.01
C ALA A 226 17.69 -28.78 -2.20
N ASN A 227 18.46 -28.92 -3.28
CA ASN A 227 19.56 -28.05 -3.64
C ASN A 227 19.61 -27.84 -5.17
N LYS A 228 20.60 -27.09 -5.65
CA LYS A 228 20.76 -26.76 -7.08
C LYS A 228 21.29 -27.91 -7.95
N SER A 229 21.73 -29.05 -7.40
CA SER A 229 22.45 -30.08 -8.19
C SER A 229 21.55 -30.86 -9.15
N GLY A 230 20.24 -30.59 -9.17
CA GLY A 230 19.27 -31.24 -10.06
C GLY A 230 19.01 -32.70 -9.73
N SER A 231 19.63 -33.22 -8.67
CA SER A 231 19.31 -34.53 -8.10
C SER A 231 17.99 -34.45 -7.31
N LEU A 232 17.15 -35.49 -7.42
CA LEU A 232 15.90 -35.56 -6.66
C LEU A 232 16.20 -35.51 -5.16
N PRO A 233 15.49 -34.68 -4.37
CA PRO A 233 15.68 -34.64 -2.92
C PRO A 233 15.52 -36.05 -2.33
N SER A 234 16.47 -36.43 -1.48
CA SER A 234 16.49 -37.72 -0.79
C SER A 234 16.41 -37.51 0.72
N LEU A 235 15.81 -38.48 1.41
CA LEU A 235 15.80 -38.52 2.87
C LEU A 235 17.19 -38.95 3.35
N MET A 236 17.77 -38.17 4.25
CA MET A 236 19.09 -38.40 4.81
C MET A 236 19.02 -38.54 6.32
N PHE A 237 19.58 -39.64 6.82
CA PHE A 237 19.79 -39.87 8.25
C PHE A 237 21.19 -39.42 8.65
N ILE A 238 21.28 -38.46 9.57
CA ILE A 238 22.53 -37.91 10.09
C ILE A 238 22.49 -38.07 11.62
N PRO A 239 23.30 -38.97 12.19
CA PRO A 239 23.34 -39.17 13.64
C PRO A 239 23.78 -37.90 14.39
N TYR A 240 23.28 -37.74 15.60
CA TYR A 240 23.65 -36.63 16.48
C TYR A 240 25.15 -36.66 16.82
N ILE A 241 25.75 -35.48 16.81
CA ILE A 241 27.06 -35.20 17.37
C ILE A 241 27.00 -33.92 18.19
N ASP A 242 27.87 -33.80 19.19
CA ASP A 242 28.05 -32.54 19.93
C ASP A 242 28.76 -31.52 19.03
N HIS A 243 27.96 -30.76 18.28
CA HIS A 243 28.40 -29.77 17.31
C HIS A 243 27.50 -28.53 17.40
N PRO A 244 28.04 -27.30 17.23
CA PRO A 244 27.27 -26.06 17.34
C PRO A 244 25.91 -26.08 16.62
N GLN A 245 25.85 -26.58 15.37
CA GLN A 245 24.60 -26.66 14.61
C GLN A 245 23.54 -27.58 15.25
N PHE A 246 23.93 -28.75 15.75
CA PHE A 246 23.00 -29.64 16.45
C PHE A 246 22.56 -29.02 17.77
N ASN A 247 23.45 -28.31 18.46
CA ASN A 247 23.15 -27.68 19.74
C ASN A 247 22.19 -26.48 19.58
N TYR A 248 22.34 -25.66 18.53
CA TYR A 248 21.38 -24.62 18.17
C TYR A 248 19.97 -25.18 17.94
N TYR A 249 19.90 -26.25 17.16
CA TYR A 249 18.65 -26.95 16.86
C TYR A 249 18.01 -27.56 18.12
N LYS A 250 18.82 -28.21 18.97
CA LYS A 250 18.37 -28.79 20.24
C LYS A 250 17.87 -27.71 21.21
N HIS A 251 18.58 -26.59 21.31
CA HIS A 251 18.17 -25.46 22.13
C HIS A 251 16.81 -24.89 21.67
N ALA A 252 16.62 -24.68 20.36
CA ALA A 252 15.34 -24.20 19.84
C ALA A 252 14.17 -25.13 20.18
N LYS A 253 14.41 -26.44 20.15
CA LYS A 253 13.45 -27.47 20.56
C LYS A 253 13.16 -27.43 22.07
N GLU A 254 14.19 -27.34 22.92
CA GLU A 254 14.04 -27.32 24.38
C GLU A 254 13.32 -26.06 24.88
N GLU A 255 13.56 -24.91 24.26
CA GLU A 255 12.92 -23.63 24.57
C GLU A 255 11.56 -23.44 23.87
N GLY A 256 11.19 -24.33 22.95
CA GLY A 256 9.94 -24.23 22.19
C GLY A 256 9.87 -23.00 21.27
N LEU A 257 10.98 -22.68 20.60
CA LEU A 257 11.04 -21.55 19.67
C LEU A 257 10.28 -21.88 18.38
N ASP A 258 9.48 -20.94 17.88
CA ASP A 258 8.84 -21.06 16.56
C ASP A 258 9.82 -20.77 15.41
N PHE A 259 10.93 -20.07 15.69
CA PHE A 259 11.89 -19.68 14.66
C PHE A 259 13.30 -19.50 15.25
N LEU A 260 14.31 -19.92 14.50
CA LEU A 260 15.71 -19.69 14.79
C LEU A 260 16.44 -19.21 13.55
N ALA A 261 17.27 -18.17 13.70
CA ALA A 261 18.27 -17.79 12.72
C ALA A 261 19.65 -17.84 13.38
N ASN A 262 20.59 -18.57 12.79
CA ASN A 262 21.94 -18.69 13.30
C ASN A 262 22.97 -18.74 12.16
N MET A 263 24.24 -18.62 12.53
CA MET A 263 25.36 -18.72 11.60
C MET A 263 26.42 -19.66 12.14
N LEU A 264 27.19 -20.23 11.22
CA LEU A 264 28.41 -20.96 11.49
C LEU A 264 29.57 -20.27 10.76
N ASN A 265 30.71 -20.16 11.44
CA ASN A 265 31.94 -19.73 10.81
C ASN A 265 32.48 -20.82 9.86
N PHE A 266 33.57 -20.51 9.16
CA PHE A 266 34.22 -21.42 8.22
C PHE A 266 34.55 -22.80 8.82
N GLU A 267 35.12 -22.84 10.02
CA GLU A 267 35.60 -24.06 10.68
C GLU A 267 34.42 -24.95 11.09
N ASP A 268 33.45 -24.39 11.82
CA ASP A 268 32.25 -25.11 12.26
C ASP A 268 31.46 -25.63 11.06
N LYS A 269 31.24 -24.78 10.05
CA LYS A 269 30.59 -25.15 8.79
C LYS A 269 31.33 -26.30 8.09
N ASN A 270 32.65 -26.22 7.95
CA ASN A 270 33.41 -27.30 7.31
C ASN A 270 33.38 -28.59 8.11
N SER A 271 33.38 -28.51 9.44
CA SER A 271 33.33 -29.69 10.29
C SER A 271 32.00 -30.44 10.13
N ILE A 272 30.87 -29.72 10.10
CA ILE A 272 29.54 -30.34 9.92
C ILE A 272 29.35 -30.88 8.51
N PHE A 273 29.75 -30.17 7.45
CA PHE A 273 29.63 -30.69 6.09
C PHE A 273 30.52 -31.92 5.87
N ASN A 274 31.75 -31.95 6.40
CA ASN A 274 32.61 -33.14 6.36
C ASN A 274 32.01 -34.33 7.11
N TYR A 275 31.25 -34.08 8.18
CA TYR A 275 30.50 -35.13 8.86
C TYR A 275 29.32 -35.61 8.01
N MET A 276 28.52 -34.69 7.45
CA MET A 276 27.37 -34.99 6.59
C MET A 276 27.75 -35.76 5.32
N PHE A 277 28.88 -35.43 4.68
CA PHE A 277 29.36 -36.12 3.47
C PHE A 277 29.58 -37.62 3.67
N ARG A 278 29.76 -38.10 4.91
CA ARG A 278 29.89 -39.54 5.22
C ARG A 278 28.58 -40.31 5.02
N PHE A 279 27.44 -39.61 5.03
CA PHE A 279 26.10 -40.16 4.89
C PHE A 279 25.47 -39.89 3.53
N MET A 280 26.11 -39.06 2.70
CA MET A 280 25.64 -38.64 1.37
C MET A 280 26.01 -39.60 0.23
N GLY A 281 26.62 -40.76 0.53
CA GLY A 281 27.07 -41.72 -0.49
C GLY A 281 28.12 -41.13 -1.44
N ASP A 282 27.98 -41.42 -2.74
CA ASP A 282 28.86 -40.93 -3.81
C ASP A 282 28.58 -39.46 -4.17
N TYR A 283 28.76 -38.56 -3.20
CA TYR A 283 28.65 -37.12 -3.43
C TYR A 283 29.89 -36.61 -4.20
N PRO A 284 29.75 -35.92 -5.35
CA PRO A 284 30.87 -35.56 -6.22
C PRO A 284 31.94 -34.72 -5.52
N GLN A 285 33.22 -35.06 -5.73
CA GLN A 285 34.32 -34.35 -5.05
C GLN A 285 34.35 -32.85 -5.39
N ALA A 286 34.04 -32.47 -6.64
CA ALA A 286 33.99 -31.07 -7.03
C ALA A 286 32.93 -30.27 -6.24
N GLU A 287 31.77 -30.86 -5.96
CA GLU A 287 30.73 -30.23 -5.13
C GLU A 287 31.15 -30.15 -3.66
N LYS A 288 31.86 -31.16 -3.13
CA LYS A 288 32.46 -31.09 -1.78
C LYS A 288 33.43 -29.92 -1.69
N ASP A 289 34.34 -29.82 -2.65
CA ASP A 289 35.37 -28.78 -2.67
C ASP A 289 34.72 -27.39 -2.76
N GLU A 290 33.66 -27.23 -3.57
CA GLU A 290 32.90 -25.99 -3.64
C GLU A 290 32.29 -25.63 -2.28
N VAL A 291 31.53 -26.53 -1.65
CA VAL A 291 30.90 -26.30 -0.33
C VAL A 291 31.95 -25.98 0.74
N LEU A 292 33.07 -26.70 0.74
CA LEU A 292 34.14 -26.52 1.73
C LEU A 292 34.93 -25.22 1.52
N SER A 293 34.96 -24.68 0.30
CA SER A 293 35.60 -23.39 -0.01
C SER A 293 34.84 -22.16 0.49
N LYS A 294 33.53 -22.29 0.73
CA LYS A 294 32.65 -21.19 1.11
C LYS A 294 32.98 -20.61 2.49
N PRO A 295 32.74 -19.31 2.75
CA PRO A 295 33.20 -18.64 3.98
C PRO A 295 32.50 -19.10 5.27
N GLY A 296 31.29 -19.63 5.20
CA GLY A 296 30.54 -20.04 6.39
C GLY A 296 29.15 -20.57 6.04
N LEU A 297 28.20 -20.43 6.97
CA LEU A 297 26.80 -20.75 6.74
C LEU A 297 25.92 -19.77 7.51
N ALA A 298 24.85 -19.29 6.86
CA ALA A 298 23.73 -18.64 7.50
C ALA A 298 22.47 -19.49 7.25
N ILE A 299 21.74 -19.80 8.32
CA ILE A 299 20.56 -20.65 8.27
C ILE A 299 19.42 -20.02 9.05
N SER A 300 18.23 -20.10 8.46
CA SER A 300 16.98 -19.78 9.11
C SER A 300 16.10 -21.03 9.13
N GLN A 301 15.45 -21.27 10.25
CA GLN A 301 14.63 -22.44 10.49
C GLN A 301 13.34 -22.05 11.21
N ALA A 302 12.22 -22.42 10.61
CA ALA A 302 10.90 -22.34 11.20
C ALA A 302 10.52 -23.70 11.81
N PHE A 303 10.01 -23.67 13.03
CA PHE A 303 9.55 -24.84 13.78
C PHE A 303 8.04 -24.74 13.95
N LEU A 304 7.32 -25.78 13.53
CA LEU A 304 5.87 -25.90 13.67
C LEU A 304 5.53 -27.19 14.39
N LYS A 305 4.25 -27.55 14.50
CA LYS A 305 3.85 -28.69 15.32
C LYS A 305 4.41 -30.01 14.79
N ASN A 306 4.34 -30.25 13.48
CA ASN A 306 4.73 -31.53 12.87
C ASN A 306 5.95 -31.42 11.97
N ILE A 307 6.34 -30.21 11.56
CA ILE A 307 7.51 -30.00 10.70
C ILE A 307 8.51 -29.01 11.30
N SER A 308 9.76 -29.13 10.89
CA SER A 308 10.68 -27.97 10.86
C SER A 308 11.11 -27.74 9.41
N LEU A 309 11.08 -26.49 8.94
CA LEU A 309 11.48 -26.08 7.59
C LEU A 309 12.65 -25.10 7.69
N TRP A 310 13.71 -25.33 6.94
CA TRP A 310 14.90 -24.50 6.96
C TRP A 310 15.40 -24.16 5.55
N ALA A 311 16.15 -23.07 5.46
CA ALA A 311 16.91 -22.67 4.28
C ALA A 311 18.27 -22.12 4.72
N TYR A 312 19.33 -22.44 3.98
CA TYR A 312 20.67 -21.93 4.27
C TYR A 312 21.39 -21.41 3.02
N ASN A 313 22.33 -20.49 3.26
CA ASN A 313 23.34 -20.09 2.29
C ASN A 313 24.73 -20.23 2.89
N LEU A 314 25.71 -20.49 2.03
CA LEU A 314 27.10 -20.74 2.38
C LEU A 314 27.97 -19.47 2.26
N ASP A 315 27.41 -18.39 1.75
CA ASP A 315 28.07 -17.08 1.72
C ASP A 315 28.04 -16.36 3.08
N ALA A 316 27.42 -16.99 4.09
CA ALA A 316 27.30 -16.50 5.47
C ALA A 316 26.58 -15.15 5.57
N ILE A 317 25.57 -14.93 4.72
CA ILE A 317 24.75 -13.72 4.72
C ILE A 317 23.44 -14.01 5.46
N PRO A 318 23.16 -13.36 6.61
CA PRO A 318 21.90 -13.53 7.32
C PRO A 318 20.70 -13.13 6.47
N TYR A 319 19.63 -13.92 6.53
CA TYR A 319 18.35 -13.54 5.94
C TYR A 319 17.74 -12.35 6.68
N SER A 320 17.13 -11.45 5.92
CA SER A 320 16.38 -10.32 6.43
C SER A 320 15.13 -10.73 7.20
N GLU A 321 14.56 -9.80 7.97
CA GLU A 321 13.32 -10.04 8.71
C GLU A 321 12.15 -10.40 7.77
N GLU A 322 12.06 -9.78 6.60
CA GLU A 322 11.02 -10.09 5.61
C GLU A 322 11.19 -11.48 4.99
N GLU A 323 12.44 -11.89 4.71
CA GLU A 323 12.75 -13.24 4.24
C GLU A 323 12.39 -14.28 5.30
N ASN A 324 12.75 -14.04 6.56
CA ASN A 324 12.40 -14.92 7.68
C ASN A 324 10.89 -15.04 7.89
N LYS A 325 10.15 -13.93 7.82
CA LYS A 325 8.67 -13.92 7.85
C LYS A 325 8.09 -14.71 6.68
N THR A 326 8.70 -14.61 5.50
CA THR A 326 8.27 -15.34 4.31
C THR A 326 8.54 -16.84 4.46
N LEU A 327 9.71 -17.25 4.93
CA LEU A 327 10.02 -18.66 5.23
C LEU A 327 9.03 -19.27 6.22
N MET A 328 8.65 -18.53 7.27
CA MET A 328 7.62 -18.94 8.21
C MET A 328 6.23 -19.12 7.53
N ARG A 329 5.88 -18.29 6.54
CA ARG A 329 4.64 -18.49 5.75
C ARG A 329 4.70 -19.78 4.93
N PHE A 330 5.84 -20.08 4.30
CA PHE A 330 6.05 -21.35 3.59
C PHE A 330 5.90 -22.55 4.54
N ALA A 331 6.52 -22.49 5.72
CA ALA A 331 6.40 -23.53 6.74
C ALA A 331 4.93 -23.75 7.12
N LYS A 332 4.18 -22.68 7.39
CA LYS A 332 2.76 -22.77 7.77
C LYS A 332 1.89 -23.41 6.70
N VAL A 333 2.10 -23.05 5.43
CA VAL A 333 1.36 -23.64 4.31
C VAL A 333 1.67 -25.12 4.18
N PHE A 334 2.95 -25.49 4.28
CA PHE A 334 3.37 -26.89 4.18
C PHE A 334 2.89 -27.73 5.37
N GLU A 335 2.96 -27.23 6.59
CA GLU A 335 2.41 -27.88 7.80
C GLU A 335 0.90 -28.17 7.63
N GLN A 336 0.12 -27.19 7.15
CA GLN A 336 -1.32 -27.35 6.95
C GLN A 336 -1.65 -28.44 5.93
N THR A 337 -0.88 -28.55 4.86
CA THR A 337 -1.12 -29.56 3.83
C THR A 337 -0.60 -30.94 4.26
N TYR A 338 0.52 -30.99 4.97
CA TYR A 338 1.06 -32.24 5.53
C TYR A 338 0.12 -32.88 6.55
N VAL A 339 -0.46 -32.10 7.47
CA VAL A 339 -1.45 -32.62 8.44
C VAL A 339 -2.65 -33.24 7.72
N ARG A 340 -3.18 -32.57 6.69
CA ARG A 340 -4.30 -33.11 5.91
C ARG A 340 -3.94 -34.41 5.20
N PHE A 341 -2.72 -34.54 4.69
CA PHE A 341 -2.25 -35.77 4.07
C PHE A 341 -2.19 -36.93 5.08
N ASN A 342 -1.74 -36.68 6.31
CA ASN A 342 -1.70 -37.71 7.35
C ASN A 342 -3.09 -38.13 7.89
N ASP A 343 -4.10 -37.26 7.75
CA ASP A 343 -5.48 -37.55 8.18
C ASP A 343 -6.29 -38.38 7.15
N LEU A 344 -5.79 -38.50 5.90
CA LEU A 344 -6.38 -39.27 4.80
C LEU A 344 -5.86 -40.71 4.77
#